data_AF-A0A432UF13-F1
#
_entry.id   AF-A0A432UF13-F1
#
_cell.length_a   1.000
_cell.length_b   1.000
_cell.length_c   1.000
_cell.angle_alpha   90.00
_cell.angle_beta   90.00
_cell.angle_gamma   90.00
#
_symmetry.space_group_name_H-M   'P 1'
#
loop_
_entity.id
_entity.type
_entity.pdbx_description
1 polymer ?
#
loop_
_entity_poly.entity_id
_entity_poly.type
_entity_poly.pdbx_seq_one_letter_code
_entity_poly.pdbx_strand_id
1 'polypeptide(L)'
;MRSSWQWKVKVFFFLLWLCGALSARASLKPRLPVVLYHFTYQGPEKRTLLLHRLEEHVVDRLRAEGFRVEIRDKRPADLEKALTAEGLVAAVWGKVTELGGRVSVDLFVKHRGHPEIYSTYVSGALSDWPNLEERAAQALLAALFERPKVEAIEVAGNLLVDQEVILKKISTHPGEFLDPEKIRRDIKEIYKLGYFEDVEVEARPGKEGLILTYRVLEKPVIREIVFEGNKAISTSRLRKVVELKPLSVLNLKEVDRAAEIIREVYQQKGYYHTRVIPEVKTLSGRRVKVVFHIKEGHKLYIKKISFTGNRAFSDKKLKKLLTLSEKTSFTWIKKATQTVKGFISPEPAAEPGVYSRPFLYRDLQRIEDFYQNHGFLEARVGEPQ
;
A
#
# COMPACT_ATOMS: atom_id res chain seq x y z
N MET A 1 -48.93 -0.29 -29.30
CA MET A 1 -48.90 -1.64 -28.67
C MET A 1 -47.50 -2.22 -28.80
N ARG A 2 -46.91 -2.55 -27.66
CA ARG A 2 -45.86 -3.55 -27.38
C ARG A 2 -44.65 -3.72 -28.33
N SER A 3 -43.50 -3.69 -27.65
CA SER A 3 -42.41 -4.68 -27.79
C SER A 3 -41.32 -4.44 -28.85
N SER A 4 -40.26 -3.73 -28.44
CA SER A 4 -38.87 -4.12 -28.76
C SER A 4 -37.87 -3.45 -27.79
N TRP A 5 -38.17 -3.57 -26.50
CA TRP A 5 -37.23 -3.31 -25.41
C TRP A 5 -36.74 -4.69 -24.93
N GLN A 6 -35.53 -5.13 -25.28
CA GLN A 6 -34.81 -6.23 -24.58
C GLN A 6 -33.42 -6.60 -25.17
N TRP A 7 -32.92 -6.02 -26.26
CA TRP A 7 -31.62 -6.46 -26.84
C TRP A 7 -30.69 -5.28 -27.15
N LYS A 8 -30.04 -4.73 -26.10
CA LYS A 8 -28.73 -4.03 -26.18
C LYS A 8 -28.15 -3.60 -24.81
N VAL A 9 -28.64 -4.16 -23.69
CA VAL A 9 -28.15 -3.88 -22.32
C VAL A 9 -27.37 -5.06 -21.71
N LYS A 10 -27.11 -6.15 -22.45
CA LYS A 10 -26.48 -7.38 -21.92
C LYS A 10 -25.00 -7.62 -22.31
N VAL A 11 -24.22 -6.59 -22.63
CA VAL A 11 -22.77 -6.76 -22.92
C VAL A 11 -21.84 -5.92 -22.04
N PHE A 12 -22.35 -5.03 -21.18
CA PHE A 12 -21.47 -4.19 -20.32
C PHE A 12 -21.59 -4.46 -18.81
N PHE A 13 -22.34 -5.49 -18.42
CA PHE A 13 -22.53 -5.91 -17.02
C PHE A 13 -21.97 -7.31 -16.71
N PHE A 14 -21.06 -7.81 -17.55
CA PHE A 14 -20.38 -9.11 -17.35
C PHE A 14 -18.83 -8.99 -17.29
N LEU A 15 -18.31 -7.78 -17.05
CA LEU A 15 -16.90 -7.52 -16.74
C LEU A 15 -16.73 -6.81 -15.39
N LEU A 16 -17.72 -6.96 -14.52
CA LEU A 16 -17.78 -6.38 -13.17
C LEU A 16 -18.02 -7.44 -12.07
N TRP A 17 -17.61 -8.68 -12.38
CA TRP A 17 -17.58 -9.79 -11.42
C TRP A 17 -16.30 -10.64 -11.57
N LEU A 18 -15.16 -9.95 -11.79
CA LEU A 18 -13.83 -10.59 -11.80
C LEU A 18 -12.71 -9.71 -11.22
N CYS A 19 -13.04 -8.71 -10.40
CA CYS A 19 -12.06 -7.89 -9.66
C CYS A 19 -12.42 -7.77 -8.17
N GLY A 20 -13.09 -8.78 -7.63
CA GLY A 20 -13.41 -8.91 -6.21
C GLY A 20 -12.58 -10.01 -5.54
N ALA A 21 -11.26 -10.05 -5.76
CA ALA A 21 -10.33 -10.87 -4.98
C ALA A 21 -8.88 -10.52 -5.35
N LEU A 22 -8.39 -9.35 -4.96
CA LEU A 22 -6.93 -9.10 -4.86
C LEU A 22 -6.63 -8.17 -3.69
N SER A 23 -7.30 -8.43 -2.56
CA SER A 23 -6.81 -8.08 -1.24
C SER A 23 -6.18 -9.33 -0.62
N ALA A 24 -5.13 -9.81 -1.25
CA ALA A 24 -4.14 -10.64 -0.58
C ALA A 24 -2.80 -9.95 -0.84
N ARG A 25 -2.37 -9.10 0.10
CA ARG A 25 -0.95 -8.80 0.23
C ARG A 25 -0.28 -10.15 0.46
N ALA A 26 0.24 -10.75 -0.61
CA ALA A 26 1.17 -11.84 -0.49
C ALA A 26 2.37 -11.29 0.26
N SER A 27 2.41 -11.55 1.57
CA SER A 27 3.61 -11.46 2.36
C SER A 27 4.67 -12.31 1.65
N LEU A 28 5.60 -11.68 0.95
CA LEU A 28 6.79 -12.32 0.41
C LEU A 28 7.62 -12.80 1.61
N LYS A 29 7.34 -14.03 2.08
CA LYS A 29 8.21 -14.77 2.98
C LYS A 29 9.30 -15.38 2.09
N PRO A 30 10.57 -14.96 2.17
CA PRO A 30 11.64 -15.68 1.48
C PRO A 30 11.61 -17.13 1.95
N ARG A 31 11.40 -18.08 1.03
CA ARG A 31 11.28 -19.50 1.39
C ARG A 31 12.60 -20.23 1.23
N LEU A 32 13.37 -20.31 2.32
CA LEU A 32 14.68 -20.98 2.34
C LEU A 32 14.51 -22.47 1.96
N PRO A 33 15.16 -22.96 0.88
CA PRO A 33 14.95 -24.32 0.40
C PRO A 33 15.72 -25.36 1.23
N VAL A 34 14.98 -26.28 1.85
CA VAL A 34 15.50 -27.37 2.69
C VAL A 34 15.02 -28.70 2.12
N VAL A 35 15.90 -29.70 2.09
CA VAL A 35 15.52 -31.07 1.76
C VAL A 35 15.32 -31.88 3.04
N LEU A 36 14.21 -32.59 3.13
CA LEU A 36 13.91 -33.58 4.17
C LEU A 36 14.04 -34.97 3.56
N TYR A 37 14.94 -35.79 4.09
CA TYR A 37 14.99 -37.21 3.79
C TYR A 37 14.14 -37.97 4.79
N HIS A 38 13.43 -39.00 4.29
CA HIS A 38 12.50 -39.77 5.11
C HIS A 38 13.11 -40.26 6.43
N PHE A 39 12.31 -40.15 7.49
CA PHE A 39 12.66 -40.66 8.80
C PHE A 39 12.62 -42.18 8.76
N THR A 40 13.62 -42.78 9.41
CA THR A 40 13.69 -44.24 9.53
C THR A 40 13.14 -44.67 10.89
N TYR A 41 12.58 -45.88 10.98
CA TYR A 41 12.08 -46.43 12.23
C TYR A 41 12.75 -47.76 12.54
N GLN A 42 13.15 -47.92 13.80
CA GLN A 42 13.70 -49.15 14.35
C GLN A 42 12.96 -49.51 15.64
N GLY A 43 12.31 -50.67 15.68
CA GLY A 43 11.54 -51.12 16.83
C GLY A 43 10.89 -52.49 16.60
N PRO A 44 10.16 -53.00 17.61
CA PRO A 44 9.59 -54.35 17.57
C PRO A 44 8.51 -54.53 16.49
N GLU A 45 7.73 -53.48 16.20
CA GLU A 45 6.67 -53.50 15.20
C GLU A 45 6.88 -52.39 14.15
N LYS A 46 6.43 -52.59 12.91
CA LYS A 46 6.44 -51.52 11.91
C LYS A 46 5.43 -50.43 12.29
N ARG A 47 5.88 -49.19 12.45
CA ARG A 47 5.04 -48.03 12.81
C ARG A 47 4.98 -46.96 11.72
N THR A 48 4.54 -47.35 10.53
CA THR A 48 4.48 -46.46 9.35
C THR A 48 3.62 -45.21 9.60
N LEU A 49 2.50 -45.35 10.31
CA LEU A 49 1.61 -44.22 10.60
C LEU A 49 2.26 -43.18 11.54
N LEU A 50 3.04 -43.62 12.53
CA LEU A 50 3.74 -42.71 13.45
C LEU A 50 4.83 -41.94 12.73
N LEU A 51 5.61 -42.62 11.87
CA LEU A 51 6.60 -41.97 11.03
C LEU A 51 5.97 -40.92 10.13
N HIS A 52 4.87 -41.27 9.45
CA HIS A 52 4.19 -40.35 8.55
C HIS A 52 3.69 -39.09 9.29
N ARG A 53 3.10 -39.26 10.48
CA ARG A 53 2.66 -38.12 11.29
C ARG A 53 3.81 -37.23 11.75
N LEU A 54 4.93 -37.81 12.20
CA LEU A 54 6.11 -37.04 12.59
C LEU A 54 6.64 -36.22 11.40
N GLU A 55 6.73 -36.84 10.22
CA GLU A 55 7.17 -36.16 9.00
C GLU A 55 6.24 -35.02 8.61
N GLU A 56 4.93 -35.27 8.58
CA GLU A 56 3.91 -34.27 8.26
C GLU A 56 4.00 -33.09 9.24
N HIS A 57 4.08 -33.38 10.54
CA HIS A 57 4.20 -32.35 11.59
C HIS A 57 5.49 -31.53 11.44
N VAL A 58 6.62 -32.18 11.22
CA VAL A 58 7.90 -31.50 10.98
C VAL A 58 7.82 -30.60 9.74
N VAL A 59 7.28 -31.11 8.62
CA VAL A 59 7.14 -30.37 7.37
C VAL A 59 6.24 -29.15 7.56
N ASP A 60 5.13 -29.29 8.27
CA ASP A 60 4.21 -28.19 8.54
C ASP A 60 4.85 -27.11 9.41
N ARG A 61 5.59 -27.51 10.46
CA ARG A 61 6.35 -26.58 11.31
C ARG A 61 7.43 -25.84 10.51
N LEU A 62 8.19 -26.54 9.66
CA LEU A 62 9.19 -25.92 8.77
C LEU A 62 8.54 -24.93 7.80
N ARG A 63 7.42 -25.30 7.17
CA ARG A 63 6.70 -24.42 6.25
C ARG A 63 6.12 -23.20 6.96
N ALA A 64 5.65 -23.35 8.19
CA ALA A 64 5.14 -22.25 9.02
C ALA A 64 6.23 -21.21 9.31
N GLU A 65 7.45 -21.69 9.61
CA GLU A 65 8.66 -20.87 9.80
C GLU A 65 9.25 -20.32 8.50
N GLY A 66 8.65 -20.66 7.36
CA GLY A 66 8.98 -20.09 6.06
C GLY A 66 9.98 -20.89 5.25
N PHE A 67 10.26 -22.16 5.56
CA PHE A 67 11.10 -22.99 4.68
C PHE A 67 10.29 -23.51 3.47
N ARG A 68 10.96 -23.67 2.32
CA ARG A 68 10.46 -24.49 1.20
C ARG A 68 11.01 -25.90 1.39
N VAL A 69 10.15 -26.84 1.79
CA VAL A 69 10.58 -28.21 2.10
C VAL A 69 10.35 -29.14 0.89
N GLU A 70 11.41 -29.77 0.43
CA GLU A 70 11.41 -30.84 -0.58
C GLU A 70 11.65 -32.19 0.11
N ILE A 71 10.77 -33.18 -0.10
CA ILE A 71 10.90 -34.50 0.52
C ILE A 71 11.56 -35.47 -0.47
N ARG A 72 12.52 -36.28 -0.01
CA ARG A 72 13.23 -37.26 -0.86
C ARG A 72 13.47 -38.59 -0.17
N ASP A 73 13.48 -39.66 -0.97
CA ASP A 73 13.74 -41.02 -0.49
C ASP A 73 15.21 -41.28 -0.18
N LYS A 74 16.10 -40.97 -1.13
CA LYS A 74 17.49 -41.40 -1.08
C LYS A 74 18.43 -40.26 -0.76
N ARG A 75 19.10 -40.38 0.39
CA ARG A 75 20.18 -39.48 0.79
C ARG A 75 21.45 -39.78 -0.03
N PRO A 76 22.05 -38.79 -0.71
CA PRO A 76 23.30 -38.97 -1.44
C PRO A 76 24.47 -39.20 -0.48
N ALA A 77 25.55 -39.84 -0.98
CA ALA A 77 26.76 -40.07 -0.19
C ALA A 77 27.49 -38.75 0.12
N ASP A 78 27.52 -37.83 -0.85
CA ASP A 78 28.10 -36.49 -0.70
C ASP A 78 26.97 -35.45 -0.61
N LEU A 79 26.54 -35.18 0.62
CA LEU A 79 25.50 -34.19 0.91
C LEU A 79 25.95 -32.77 0.54
N GLU A 80 27.22 -32.43 0.73
CA GLU A 80 27.72 -31.08 0.49
C GLU A 80 27.63 -30.72 -1.00
N LYS A 81 28.07 -31.65 -1.85
CA LYS A 81 27.95 -31.51 -3.30
C LYS A 81 26.50 -31.39 -3.75
N ALA A 82 25.59 -32.18 -3.17
CA ALA A 82 24.17 -32.14 -3.52
C ALA A 82 23.53 -30.80 -3.10
N LEU A 83 23.77 -30.34 -1.87
CA LEU A 83 23.25 -29.06 -1.38
C LEU A 83 23.75 -27.88 -2.22
N THR A 84 25.03 -27.91 -2.60
CA THR A 84 25.65 -26.87 -3.43
C THR A 84 25.07 -26.84 -4.84
N ALA A 85 25.01 -27.99 -5.51
CA ALA A 85 24.52 -28.11 -6.89
C ALA A 85 23.05 -27.66 -7.03
N GLU A 86 22.24 -27.86 -5.99
CA GLU A 86 20.79 -27.67 -6.03
C GLU A 86 20.32 -26.39 -5.32
N GLY A 87 21.24 -25.57 -4.81
CA GLY A 87 20.88 -24.31 -4.17
C GLY A 87 20.26 -24.46 -2.77
N LEU A 88 20.23 -25.67 -2.20
CA LEU A 88 19.60 -25.99 -0.91
C LEU A 88 20.43 -25.42 0.25
N VAL A 89 19.76 -24.89 1.29
CA VAL A 89 20.46 -24.34 2.46
C VAL A 89 20.84 -25.39 3.49
N ALA A 90 20.03 -26.46 3.61
CA ALA A 90 20.28 -27.57 4.51
C ALA A 90 19.58 -28.86 4.06
N ALA A 91 20.08 -29.98 4.57
CA ALA A 91 19.44 -31.29 4.53
C ALA A 91 19.09 -31.73 5.96
N VAL A 92 17.89 -32.27 6.13
CA VAL A 92 17.43 -32.85 7.41
C VAL A 92 17.01 -34.30 7.25
N TRP A 93 17.22 -35.10 8.28
CA TRP A 93 16.74 -36.47 8.37
C TRP A 93 16.67 -36.91 9.84
N GLY A 94 16.06 -38.06 10.09
CA GLY A 94 15.99 -38.59 11.44
C GLY A 94 15.83 -40.10 11.53
N LYS A 95 15.96 -40.59 12.76
CA LYS A 95 15.78 -41.99 13.12
C LYS A 95 14.94 -42.07 14.39
N VAL A 96 13.86 -42.83 14.32
CA VAL A 96 12.99 -43.14 15.44
C VAL A 96 13.35 -44.53 15.96
N THR A 97 13.72 -44.64 17.23
CA THR A 97 14.10 -45.90 17.88
C THR A 97 13.18 -46.20 19.06
N GLU A 98 12.44 -47.30 19.00
CA GLU A 98 11.58 -47.79 20.09
C GLU A 98 12.23 -48.94 20.86
N LEU A 99 12.21 -48.83 22.19
CA LEU A 99 12.74 -49.86 23.09
C LEU A 99 11.99 -49.83 24.43
N GLY A 100 11.35 -50.95 24.79
CA GLY A 100 10.68 -51.10 26.09
C GLY A 100 9.59 -50.06 26.39
N GLY A 101 8.78 -49.69 25.40
CA GLY A 101 7.71 -48.68 25.53
C GLY A 101 8.19 -47.23 25.54
N ARG A 102 9.49 -46.99 25.35
CA ARG A 102 10.09 -45.66 25.17
C ARG A 102 10.51 -45.47 23.72
N VAL A 103 10.54 -44.22 23.29
CA VAL A 103 11.00 -43.84 21.96
C VAL A 103 12.04 -42.73 22.06
N SER A 104 13.09 -42.85 21.24
CA SER A 104 14.02 -41.76 20.92
C SER A 104 13.79 -41.34 19.47
N VAL A 105 13.81 -40.03 19.21
CA VAL A 105 13.85 -39.45 17.86
C VAL A 105 15.17 -38.73 17.71
N ASP A 106 16.11 -39.36 17.02
CA ASP A 106 17.40 -38.78 16.65
C ASP A 106 17.21 -37.92 15.40
N LEU A 107 17.69 -36.68 15.45
CA LEU A 107 17.48 -35.64 14.45
C LEU A 107 18.84 -35.15 13.96
N PHE A 108 18.99 -35.03 12.64
CA PHE A 108 20.24 -34.63 12.02
C PHE A 108 20.02 -33.50 11.02
N VAL A 109 20.94 -32.53 11.03
CA VAL A 109 20.94 -31.38 10.12
C VAL A 109 22.32 -31.21 9.52
N LYS A 110 22.40 -31.21 8.19
CA LYS A 110 23.58 -30.83 7.43
C LYS A 110 23.34 -29.48 6.77
N HIS A 111 24.03 -28.45 7.22
CA HIS A 111 24.03 -27.13 6.59
C HIS A 111 25.00 -27.13 5.40
N ARG A 112 24.63 -26.44 4.32
CA ARG A 112 25.53 -26.24 3.18
C ARG A 112 26.72 -25.38 3.60
N GLY A 113 27.92 -25.77 3.21
CA GLY A 113 29.17 -25.06 3.50
C GLY A 113 29.76 -25.36 4.89
N HIS A 114 29.10 -26.18 5.71
CA HIS A 114 29.58 -26.54 7.04
C HIS A 114 30.04 -27.99 7.06
N PRO A 115 31.26 -28.32 7.54
CA PRO A 115 31.77 -29.70 7.50
C PRO A 115 30.98 -30.65 8.41
N GLU A 116 30.47 -30.15 9.53
CA GLU A 116 29.81 -30.96 10.56
C GLU A 116 28.34 -31.27 10.23
N ILE A 117 27.86 -32.38 10.76
CA ILE A 117 26.43 -32.71 10.81
C ILE A 117 26.01 -32.43 12.24
N TYR A 118 25.10 -31.47 12.42
CA TYR A 118 24.50 -31.25 13.73
C TYR A 118 23.54 -32.40 14.05
N SER A 119 23.60 -32.91 15.27
CA SER A 119 22.70 -33.95 15.74
C SER A 119 22.12 -33.62 17.11
N THR A 120 20.83 -33.83 17.28
CA THR A 120 20.13 -33.74 18.57
C THR A 120 19.15 -34.90 18.69
N TYR A 121 18.59 -35.11 19.87
CA TYR A 121 17.57 -36.13 20.06
C TYR A 121 16.53 -35.68 21.08
N VAL A 122 15.32 -36.21 20.93
CA VAL A 122 14.27 -36.13 21.96
C VAL A 122 13.86 -37.54 22.34
N SER A 123 13.55 -37.75 23.62
CA SER A 123 13.03 -39.04 24.08
C SER A 123 11.82 -38.88 24.97
N GLY A 124 10.99 -39.93 25.01
CA GLY A 124 9.74 -39.96 25.75
C GLY A 124 9.11 -41.35 25.82
N ALA A 125 7.99 -41.46 26.52
CA ALA A 125 7.16 -42.65 26.45
C ALA A 125 6.42 -42.69 25.11
N LEU A 126 6.27 -43.88 24.51
CA LEU A 126 5.50 -44.03 23.27
C LEU A 126 4.04 -43.57 23.44
N SER A 127 3.48 -43.74 24.65
CA SER A 127 2.14 -43.29 25.00
C SER A 127 1.96 -41.76 24.94
N ASP A 128 3.06 -40.99 24.97
CA ASP A 128 3.07 -39.52 24.89
C ASP A 128 3.56 -39.03 23.52
N TRP A 129 3.26 -39.78 22.46
CA TRP A 129 3.74 -39.52 21.11
C TRP A 129 3.44 -38.09 20.58
N PRO A 130 2.23 -37.51 20.75
CA PRO A 130 1.96 -36.16 20.25
C PRO A 130 2.89 -35.07 20.82
N ASN A 131 3.25 -35.18 22.10
CA ASN A 131 4.21 -34.27 22.72
C ASN A 131 5.63 -34.51 22.21
N LEU A 132 5.99 -35.78 21.98
CA LEU A 132 7.28 -36.14 21.40
C LEU A 132 7.44 -35.62 19.97
N GLU A 133 6.38 -35.67 19.14
CA GLU A 133 6.34 -35.07 17.79
C GLU A 133 6.61 -33.55 17.84
N GLU A 134 5.91 -32.83 18.72
CA GLU A 134 6.09 -31.39 18.87
C GLU A 134 7.51 -31.03 19.33
N ARG A 135 8.03 -31.73 20.34
CA ARG A 135 9.40 -31.53 20.83
C ARG A 135 10.44 -31.87 19.77
N ALA A 136 10.21 -32.92 18.96
CA ALA A 136 11.09 -33.27 17.86
C ALA A 136 11.12 -32.18 16.78
N ALA A 137 9.94 -31.66 16.39
CA ALA A 137 9.87 -30.58 15.42
C ALA A 137 10.53 -29.29 15.93
N GLN A 138 10.34 -28.94 17.20
CA GLN A 138 11.01 -27.80 17.83
C GLN A 138 12.54 -27.99 17.91
N ALA A 139 13.00 -29.18 18.28
CA ALA A 139 14.44 -29.49 18.34
C ALA A 139 15.08 -29.47 16.94
N LEU A 140 14.39 -29.99 15.92
CA LEU A 140 14.86 -29.94 14.53
C LEU A 140 14.87 -28.52 13.98
N LEU A 141 13.84 -27.73 14.30
CA LEU A 141 13.81 -26.30 13.99
C LEU A 141 14.98 -25.57 14.65
N ALA A 142 15.22 -25.81 15.94
CA ALA A 142 16.34 -25.22 16.66
C ALA A 142 17.70 -25.64 16.05
N ALA A 143 17.84 -26.89 15.62
CA ALA A 143 19.01 -27.41 14.91
C ALA A 143 19.21 -26.77 13.53
N LEU A 144 18.13 -26.59 12.77
CA LEU A 144 18.13 -25.85 11.50
C LEU A 144 18.41 -24.36 11.71
N PHE A 145 18.01 -23.82 12.85
CA PHE A 145 18.28 -22.47 13.28
C PHE A 145 19.50 -22.36 14.19
N GLU A 146 20.38 -23.35 14.28
CA GLU A 146 21.71 -23.11 14.84
C GLU A 146 22.39 -22.09 13.96
N ARG A 147 22.42 -20.87 14.49
CA ARG A 147 22.03 -19.69 13.72
C ARG A 147 23.12 -19.37 12.70
N PRO A 148 22.80 -19.33 11.39
CA PRO A 148 23.78 -18.83 10.43
C PRO A 148 24.12 -17.40 10.82
N LYS A 149 25.43 -17.11 10.95
CA LYS A 149 25.89 -15.74 11.17
C LYS A 149 25.64 -14.93 9.91
N VAL A 150 25.32 -13.66 10.07
CA VAL A 150 25.32 -12.70 8.96
C VAL A 150 26.77 -12.40 8.63
N GLU A 151 27.24 -12.76 7.45
CA GLU A 151 28.59 -12.50 6.99
C GLU A 151 28.73 -11.08 6.45
N ALA A 152 27.77 -10.65 5.64
CA ALA A 152 27.76 -9.31 5.04
C ALA A 152 26.33 -8.86 4.74
N ILE A 153 26.17 -7.55 4.58
CA ILE A 153 24.91 -6.92 4.18
C ILE A 153 25.19 -6.09 2.94
N GLU A 154 24.39 -6.33 1.90
CA GLU A 154 24.46 -5.65 0.62
C GLU A 154 23.11 -4.99 0.33
N VAL A 155 23.12 -3.94 -0.49
CA VAL A 155 21.91 -3.30 -1.00
C VAL A 155 22.01 -3.29 -2.52
N ALA A 156 20.90 -3.56 -3.18
CA ALA A 156 20.83 -3.58 -4.64
C ALA A 156 19.51 -2.98 -5.14
N GLY A 157 19.51 -2.47 -6.38
CA GLY A 157 18.31 -1.94 -7.04
C GLY A 157 18.01 -0.47 -6.74
N ASN A 158 18.73 0.16 -5.82
CA ASN A 158 18.71 1.61 -5.64
C ASN A 158 19.38 2.30 -6.84
N LEU A 159 18.79 3.42 -7.27
CA LEU A 159 19.22 4.21 -8.43
C LEU A 159 19.46 5.66 -8.02
N LEU A 160 18.52 6.27 -7.28
CA LEU A 160 18.60 7.66 -6.85
C LEU A 160 18.85 7.78 -5.35
N VAL A 161 18.37 6.82 -4.55
CA VAL A 161 18.60 6.80 -3.12
C VAL A 161 20.00 6.26 -2.85
N ASP A 162 20.78 7.01 -2.08
CA ASP A 162 22.10 6.58 -1.66
C ASP A 162 22.03 5.29 -0.84
N GLN A 163 22.90 4.33 -1.15
CA GLN A 163 22.99 3.05 -0.46
C GLN A 163 23.21 3.22 1.05
N GLU A 164 24.00 4.22 1.48
CA GLU A 164 24.26 4.49 2.89
C GLU A 164 22.98 4.86 3.66
N VAL A 165 22.03 5.54 3.02
CA VAL A 165 20.75 5.91 3.64
C VAL A 165 19.94 4.66 3.95
N ILE A 166 19.98 3.66 3.08
CA ILE A 166 19.30 2.38 3.25
C ILE A 166 20.01 1.57 4.34
N LEU A 167 21.34 1.46 4.28
CA LEU A 167 22.15 0.76 5.29
C LEU A 167 21.93 1.32 6.70
N LYS A 168 21.79 2.64 6.86
CA LYS A 168 21.49 3.28 8.17
C LYS A 168 20.13 2.90 8.76
N LYS A 169 19.22 2.31 7.98
CA LYS A 169 17.93 1.80 8.46
C LYS A 169 17.96 0.31 8.80
N ILE A 170 19.01 -0.39 8.42
CA ILE A 170 19.20 -1.80 8.71
C ILE A 170 19.82 -1.91 10.10
N SER A 171 19.08 -2.52 11.02
CA SER A 171 19.56 -2.81 12.37
C SER A 171 20.34 -4.11 12.42
N THR A 172 20.18 -5.02 11.44
CA THR A 172 21.00 -6.22 11.32
C THR A 172 22.47 -5.88 11.04
N HIS A 173 23.40 -6.61 11.67
CA HIS A 173 24.84 -6.37 11.53
C HIS A 173 25.61 -7.64 11.15
N PRO A 174 26.69 -7.53 10.35
CA PRO A 174 27.64 -8.62 10.18
C PRO A 174 28.19 -9.15 11.51
N GLY A 175 28.43 -10.45 11.59
CA GLY A 175 28.94 -11.18 12.75
C GLY A 175 27.85 -11.68 13.72
N GLU A 176 26.66 -11.10 13.68
CA GLU A 176 25.55 -11.54 14.53
C GLU A 176 24.81 -12.73 13.94
N PHE A 177 24.07 -13.43 14.79
CA PHE A 177 23.23 -14.52 14.36
C PHE A 177 21.96 -14.02 13.66
N LEU A 178 21.57 -14.66 12.56
CA LEU A 178 20.36 -14.29 11.82
C LEU A 178 19.12 -14.33 12.73
N ASP A 179 18.41 -13.20 12.80
CA ASP A 179 17.14 -13.03 13.52
C ASP A 179 16.03 -12.59 12.53
N PRO A 180 15.08 -13.47 12.19
CA PRO A 180 13.99 -13.15 11.27
C PRO A 180 13.12 -11.96 11.70
N GLU A 181 12.95 -11.73 13.01
CA GLU A 181 12.20 -10.57 13.51
C GLU A 181 12.96 -9.27 13.28
N LYS A 182 14.30 -9.31 13.35
CA LYS A 182 15.15 -8.17 13.02
C LYS A 182 15.11 -7.84 11.54
N ILE A 183 15.16 -8.85 10.67
CA ILE A 183 15.00 -8.67 9.22
C ILE A 183 13.63 -8.05 8.89
N ARG A 184 12.55 -8.54 9.51
CA ARG A 184 11.21 -7.95 9.35
C ARG A 184 11.16 -6.48 9.78
N ARG A 185 11.84 -6.12 10.88
CA ARG A 185 11.96 -4.72 11.33
C ARG A 185 12.73 -3.88 10.30
N ASP A 186 13.85 -4.37 9.81
CA ASP A 186 14.69 -3.64 8.84
C ASP A 186 13.93 -3.35 7.54
N ILE A 187 13.24 -4.35 6.98
CA ILE A 187 12.37 -4.17 5.80
C ILE A 187 11.33 -3.08 6.07
N LYS A 188 10.69 -3.10 7.25
CA LYS A 188 9.70 -2.09 7.64
C LYS A 188 10.32 -0.69 7.76
N GLU A 189 11.50 -0.56 8.34
CA GLU A 189 12.20 0.74 8.47
C GLU A 189 12.64 1.28 7.10
N ILE A 190 13.05 0.42 6.17
CA ILE A 190 13.33 0.81 4.79
C ILE A 190 12.05 1.29 4.08
N TYR A 191 10.93 0.58 4.20
CA TYR A 191 9.64 1.04 3.64
C TYR A 191 9.18 2.39 4.22
N LYS A 192 9.43 2.64 5.51
CA LYS A 192 9.09 3.92 6.16
C LYS A 192 9.83 5.11 5.58
N LEU A 193 10.97 4.90 4.90
CA LEU A 193 11.62 5.98 4.14
C LEU A 193 10.72 6.56 3.04
N GLY A 194 9.74 5.79 2.57
CA GLY A 194 8.72 6.25 1.64
C GLY A 194 9.15 6.24 0.16
N TYR A 195 10.43 6.01 -0.13
CA TYR A 195 11.01 6.04 -1.47
C TYR A 195 10.81 4.76 -2.30
N PHE A 196 10.43 3.64 -1.68
CA PHE A 196 10.41 2.33 -2.33
C PHE A 196 9.00 1.78 -2.53
N GLU A 197 8.74 1.20 -3.71
CA GLU A 197 7.54 0.40 -4.04
C GLU A 197 7.65 -0.97 -3.40
N ASP A 198 8.86 -1.53 -3.42
CA ASP A 198 9.13 -2.87 -2.94
C ASP A 198 10.49 -2.98 -2.27
N VAL A 199 10.58 -3.85 -1.26
CA VAL A 199 11.79 -4.13 -0.50
C VAL A 199 11.79 -5.61 -0.17
N GLU A 200 12.74 -6.34 -0.75
CA GLU A 200 12.94 -7.76 -0.55
C GLU A 200 14.32 -8.03 0.06
N VAL A 201 14.44 -9.14 0.76
CA VAL A 201 15.73 -9.63 1.27
C VAL A 201 16.00 -11.00 0.70
N GLU A 202 17.11 -11.11 0.00
CA GLU A 202 17.67 -12.38 -0.45
C GLU A 202 18.83 -12.77 0.46
N ALA A 203 18.94 -14.07 0.75
CA ALA A 203 20.07 -14.63 1.48
C ALA A 203 20.83 -15.58 0.56
N ARG A 204 22.14 -15.37 0.44
CA ARG A 204 23.06 -16.27 -0.27
C ARG A 204 24.16 -16.76 0.69
N PRO A 205 24.66 -18.00 0.55
CA PRO A 205 25.83 -18.44 1.31
C PRO A 205 27.06 -17.60 0.97
N GLY A 206 27.81 -17.22 2.00
CA GLY A 206 29.17 -16.72 1.91
C GLY A 206 30.17 -17.78 2.41
N LYS A 207 31.38 -17.35 2.77
CA LYS A 207 32.45 -18.23 3.27
C LYS A 207 32.25 -18.68 4.71
N GLU A 208 31.68 -17.83 5.55
CA GLU A 208 31.59 -18.02 7.01
C GLU A 208 30.17 -17.76 7.55
N GLY A 209 29.22 -17.39 6.67
CA GLY A 209 27.83 -17.16 7.04
C GLY A 209 26.93 -16.86 5.84
N LEU A 210 25.86 -16.10 6.08
CA LEU A 210 24.93 -15.63 5.05
C LEU A 210 25.22 -14.19 4.67
N ILE A 211 25.25 -13.92 3.38
CA ILE A 211 25.24 -12.56 2.85
C ILE A 211 23.79 -12.19 2.56
N LEU A 212 23.32 -11.11 3.19
CA LEU A 212 21.97 -10.61 3.04
C LEU A 212 21.96 -9.46 2.05
N THR A 213 21.25 -9.61 0.93
CA THR A 213 21.10 -8.57 -0.08
C THR A 213 19.69 -7.99 0.01
N TYR A 214 19.57 -6.74 0.45
CA TYR A 214 18.33 -5.98 0.45
C TYR A 214 18.10 -5.41 -0.96
N ARG A 215 17.19 -6.02 -1.71
CA ARG A 215 16.78 -5.52 -3.02
C ARG A 215 15.65 -4.52 -2.86
N VAL A 216 15.86 -3.32 -3.38
CA VAL A 216 14.86 -2.25 -3.33
C VAL A 216 14.39 -1.89 -4.73
N LEU A 217 13.09 -1.61 -4.84
CA LEU A 217 12.46 -1.10 -6.05
C LEU A 217 12.01 0.34 -5.79
N GLU A 218 12.73 1.33 -6.32
CA GLU A 218 12.39 2.73 -6.12
C GLU A 218 11.07 3.13 -6.78
N LYS A 219 10.30 3.98 -6.08
CA LYS A 219 9.11 4.63 -6.65
C LYS A 219 9.52 5.58 -7.77
N PRO A 220 8.68 5.70 -8.82
CA PRO A 220 8.93 6.67 -9.87
C PRO A 220 8.96 8.10 -9.33
N VAL A 221 9.83 8.94 -9.88
CA VAL A 221 9.92 10.35 -9.52
C VAL A 221 9.20 11.21 -10.56
N ILE A 222 8.43 12.19 -10.10
CA ILE A 222 7.73 13.14 -10.97
C ILE A 222 8.77 14.06 -11.62
N ARG A 223 8.99 13.92 -12.93
CA ARG A 223 9.89 14.80 -13.68
C ARG A 223 9.21 16.11 -14.04
N GLU A 224 7.96 16.03 -14.46
CA GLU A 224 7.20 17.15 -15.00
C GLU A 224 5.71 17.02 -14.65
N ILE A 225 5.08 18.17 -14.39
CA ILE A 225 3.63 18.29 -14.20
C ILE A 225 3.08 19.25 -15.25
N VAL A 226 2.17 18.74 -16.08
CA VAL A 226 1.55 19.45 -17.20
C VAL A 226 0.05 19.54 -17.00
N PHE A 227 -0.52 20.66 -17.43
CA PHE A 227 -1.95 20.93 -17.41
C PHE A 227 -2.38 21.18 -18.84
N GLU A 228 -3.38 20.44 -19.32
CA GLU A 228 -3.89 20.53 -20.68
C GLU A 228 -5.37 20.90 -20.65
N GLY A 229 -5.81 21.76 -21.56
CA GLY A 229 -7.20 22.19 -21.66
C GLY A 229 -7.61 23.33 -20.70
N ASN A 230 -6.70 23.85 -19.88
CA ASN A 230 -6.95 25.02 -19.03
C ASN A 230 -6.86 26.35 -19.81
N LYS A 231 -8.01 26.92 -20.16
CA LYS A 231 -8.15 28.22 -20.82
C LYS A 231 -8.62 29.31 -19.86
N ALA A 232 -9.51 29.00 -18.92
CA ALA A 232 -10.08 29.94 -17.97
C ALA A 232 -9.18 30.22 -16.76
N ILE A 233 -8.25 29.32 -16.44
CA ILE A 233 -7.29 29.46 -15.33
C ILE A 233 -5.87 29.22 -15.84
N SER A 234 -4.97 30.14 -15.54
CA SER A 234 -3.58 30.03 -15.96
C SER A 234 -2.87 28.84 -15.30
N THR A 235 -1.96 28.21 -16.05
CA THR A 235 -1.13 27.10 -15.57
C THR A 235 -0.32 27.48 -14.32
N SER A 236 0.16 28.73 -14.24
CA SER A 236 0.87 29.25 -13.08
C SER A 236 0.02 29.27 -11.81
N ARG A 237 -1.28 29.55 -11.92
CA ARG A 237 -2.21 29.55 -10.78
C ARG A 237 -2.55 28.13 -10.35
N LEU A 238 -2.80 27.22 -11.29
CA LEU A 238 -3.02 25.81 -10.98
C LEU A 238 -1.81 25.19 -10.27
N ARG A 239 -0.60 25.48 -10.77
CA ARG A 239 0.66 25.01 -10.17
C ARG A 239 0.87 25.50 -8.72
N LYS A 240 0.34 26.67 -8.34
CA LYS A 240 0.45 27.20 -6.97
C LYS A 240 -0.50 26.53 -5.99
N VAL A 241 -1.63 26.00 -6.47
CA VAL A 241 -2.68 25.41 -5.62
C VAL A 241 -2.49 23.90 -5.47
N VAL A 242 -1.86 23.25 -6.45
CA VAL A 242 -1.51 21.83 -6.37
C VAL A 242 -0.26 21.64 -5.51
N GLU A 243 -0.33 20.75 -4.51
CA GLU A 243 0.78 20.44 -3.61
C GLU A 243 1.89 19.58 -4.24
N LEU A 244 1.60 18.93 -5.37
CA LEU A 244 2.59 18.14 -6.12
C LEU A 244 3.70 19.00 -6.69
N LYS A 245 4.94 18.57 -6.48
CA LYS A 245 6.14 19.25 -6.97
C LYS A 245 6.92 18.36 -7.93
N PRO A 246 7.61 18.93 -8.93
CA PRO A 246 8.63 18.19 -9.64
C PRO A 246 9.69 17.67 -8.66
N LEU A 247 10.34 16.57 -9.02
CA LEU A 247 11.34 15.83 -8.25
C LEU A 247 10.82 15.16 -6.98
N SER A 248 9.52 15.22 -6.68
CA SER A 248 8.93 14.41 -5.62
C SER A 248 8.65 13.00 -6.08
N VAL A 249 8.61 12.08 -5.12
CA VAL A 249 8.17 10.69 -5.34
C VAL A 249 6.71 10.68 -5.82
N LEU A 250 6.40 9.82 -6.78
CA LEU A 250 5.04 9.62 -7.25
C LEU A 250 4.18 8.97 -6.16
N ASN A 251 3.09 9.64 -5.81
CA ASN A 251 2.04 9.12 -4.97
C ASN A 251 0.69 9.28 -5.69
N LEU A 252 0.11 8.17 -6.14
CA LEU A 252 -1.14 8.19 -6.90
C LEU A 252 -2.29 8.85 -6.11
N LYS A 253 -2.34 8.69 -4.79
CA LYS A 253 -3.34 9.35 -3.94
C LYS A 253 -3.18 10.87 -3.95
N GLU A 254 -1.95 11.38 -4.04
CA GLU A 254 -1.71 12.83 -4.15
C GLU A 254 -2.05 13.35 -5.54
N VAL A 255 -1.84 12.54 -6.59
CA VAL A 255 -2.28 12.84 -7.95
C VAL A 255 -3.81 12.97 -8.03
N ASP A 256 -4.54 12.04 -7.44
CA ASP A 256 -6.01 12.10 -7.40
C ASP A 256 -6.50 13.30 -6.58
N ARG A 257 -5.89 13.56 -5.42
CA ARG A 257 -6.20 14.76 -4.61
C ARG A 257 -5.92 16.05 -5.37
N ALA A 258 -4.81 16.12 -6.11
CA ALA A 258 -4.50 17.28 -6.93
C ALA A 258 -5.54 17.50 -8.04
N ALA A 259 -6.01 16.44 -8.71
CA ALA A 259 -7.08 16.53 -9.70
C ALA A 259 -8.38 17.09 -9.10
N GLU A 260 -8.71 16.65 -7.88
CA GLU A 260 -9.87 17.12 -7.14
C GLU A 260 -9.74 18.59 -6.72
N ILE A 261 -8.60 19.00 -6.17
CA ILE A 261 -8.31 20.40 -5.84
C ILE A 261 -8.42 21.30 -7.08
N ILE A 262 -7.88 20.87 -8.23
CA ILE A 262 -8.04 21.60 -9.49
C ILE A 262 -9.52 21.76 -9.82
N ARG A 263 -10.31 20.68 -9.74
CA ARG A 263 -11.76 20.72 -9.96
C ARG A 263 -12.44 21.72 -9.04
N GLU A 264 -12.16 21.71 -7.75
CA GLU A 264 -12.71 22.65 -6.76
C GLU A 264 -12.39 24.11 -7.10
N VAL A 265 -11.16 24.40 -7.52
CA VAL A 265 -10.75 25.75 -7.96
C VAL A 265 -11.59 26.23 -9.14
N TYR A 266 -11.91 25.34 -10.09
CA TYR A 266 -12.82 25.67 -11.19
C TYR A 266 -14.26 25.90 -10.70
N GLN A 267 -14.75 25.10 -9.76
CA GLN A 267 -16.09 25.26 -9.19
C GLN A 267 -16.25 26.57 -8.42
N GLN A 268 -15.24 26.99 -7.66
CA GLN A 268 -15.24 28.28 -6.97
C GLN A 268 -15.38 29.47 -7.95
N LYS A 269 -14.90 29.30 -9.18
CA LYS A 269 -15.06 30.27 -10.27
C LYS A 269 -16.35 30.09 -11.09
N GLY A 270 -17.23 29.18 -10.69
CA GLY A 270 -18.52 28.93 -11.36
C GLY A 270 -18.48 27.90 -12.48
N TYR A 271 -17.38 27.17 -12.68
CA TYR A 271 -17.26 26.12 -13.70
C TYR A 271 -17.59 24.73 -13.13
N TYR A 272 -18.85 24.51 -12.75
CA TYR A 272 -19.29 23.32 -12.02
C TYR A 272 -19.14 22.00 -12.77
N HIS A 273 -19.31 22.02 -14.09
CA HIS A 273 -19.22 20.85 -14.96
C HIS A 273 -17.80 20.57 -15.46
N THR A 274 -16.78 21.10 -14.79
CA THR A 274 -15.38 20.83 -15.13
C THR A 274 -15.01 19.40 -14.77
N ARG A 275 -14.38 18.69 -15.71
CA ARG A 275 -13.80 17.37 -15.49
C ARG A 275 -12.29 17.46 -15.55
N VAL A 276 -11.62 16.83 -14.59
CA VAL A 276 -10.15 16.75 -14.51
C VAL A 276 -9.78 15.29 -14.45
N ILE A 277 -9.01 14.82 -15.44
CA ILE A 277 -8.56 13.43 -15.53
C ILE A 277 -7.03 13.42 -15.46
N PRO A 278 -6.43 12.88 -14.39
CA PRO A 278 -4.99 12.71 -14.33
C PRO A 278 -4.54 11.53 -15.19
N GLU A 279 -3.41 11.70 -15.88
CA GLU A 279 -2.73 10.66 -16.65
C GLU A 279 -1.24 10.64 -16.22
N VAL A 280 -0.72 9.45 -15.91
CA VAL A 280 0.69 9.26 -15.56
C VAL A 280 1.40 8.58 -16.73
N LYS A 281 2.32 9.29 -17.37
CA LYS A 281 3.14 8.78 -18.49
C LYS A 281 4.52 8.38 -17.99
N THR A 282 4.89 7.13 -18.17
CA THR A 282 6.23 6.63 -17.82
C THR A 282 7.29 7.17 -18.79
N LEU A 283 8.43 7.58 -18.23
CA LEU A 283 9.62 8.05 -18.94
C LEU A 283 10.81 7.13 -18.61
N SER A 284 11.93 7.32 -19.32
CA SER A 284 13.19 6.63 -19.03
C SER A 284 13.73 6.92 -17.62
N GLY A 285 14.31 5.89 -16.98
CA GLY A 285 15.00 6.01 -15.68
C GLY A 285 14.05 6.20 -14.50
N ARG A 286 12.94 5.43 -14.44
CA ARG A 286 11.91 5.49 -13.38
C ARG A 286 11.41 6.91 -13.11
N ARG A 287 11.24 7.69 -14.17
CA ARG A 287 10.64 9.03 -14.10
C ARG A 287 9.27 9.00 -14.72
N VAL A 288 8.38 9.87 -14.25
CA VAL A 288 7.04 10.01 -14.82
C VAL A 288 6.72 11.46 -15.13
N LYS A 289 5.88 11.64 -16.13
CA LYS A 289 5.20 12.90 -16.43
C LYS A 289 3.75 12.78 -16.02
N VAL A 290 3.29 13.67 -15.14
CA VAL A 290 1.89 13.73 -14.73
C VAL A 290 1.19 14.79 -15.57
N VAL A 291 0.14 14.39 -16.29
CA VAL A 291 -0.66 15.26 -17.15
C VAL A 291 -2.07 15.35 -16.59
N PHE A 292 -2.54 16.55 -16.27
CA PHE A 292 -3.92 16.80 -15.89
C PHE A 292 -4.72 17.27 -17.11
N HIS A 293 -5.56 16.38 -17.64
CA HIS A 293 -6.49 16.69 -18.74
C HIS A 293 -7.73 17.39 -18.19
N ILE A 294 -7.86 18.68 -18.48
CA ILE A 294 -8.94 19.53 -17.98
C ILE A 294 -9.93 19.79 -19.10
N LYS A 295 -11.14 19.27 -18.93
CA LYS A 295 -12.29 19.62 -19.76
C LYS A 295 -13.14 20.64 -19.02
N GLU A 296 -12.94 21.91 -19.35
CA GLU A 296 -13.68 23.03 -18.75
C GLU A 296 -15.18 22.93 -19.05
N GLY A 297 -15.99 23.16 -18.02
CA GLY A 297 -17.44 23.31 -18.17
C GLY A 297 -17.82 24.71 -18.65
N HIS A 298 -19.12 24.94 -18.83
CA HIS A 298 -19.63 26.29 -18.99
C HIS A 298 -19.69 27.02 -17.64
N LYS A 299 -19.36 28.30 -17.64
CA LYS A 299 -19.47 29.15 -16.45
C LYS A 299 -20.94 29.39 -16.12
N LEU A 300 -21.35 29.07 -14.91
CA LEU A 300 -22.72 29.26 -14.44
C LEU A 300 -22.94 30.68 -13.91
N TYR A 301 -24.05 31.28 -14.33
CA TYR A 301 -24.46 32.61 -13.91
C TYR A 301 -25.82 32.53 -13.22
N ILE A 302 -25.99 33.32 -12.16
CA ILE A 302 -27.24 33.42 -11.42
C ILE A 302 -28.20 34.28 -12.24
N LYS A 303 -29.30 33.68 -12.72
CA LYS A 303 -30.33 34.40 -13.48
C LYS A 303 -31.26 35.19 -12.57
N LYS A 304 -31.71 34.58 -11.48
CA LYS A 304 -32.67 35.15 -10.53
C LYS A 304 -32.45 34.53 -9.15
N ILE A 305 -32.63 35.34 -8.12
CA ILE A 305 -32.70 34.94 -6.71
C ILE A 305 -34.11 35.31 -6.23
N SER A 306 -34.79 34.38 -5.58
CA SER A 306 -36.12 34.59 -5.00
C SER A 306 -36.17 33.98 -3.61
N PHE A 307 -36.95 34.59 -2.73
CA PHE A 307 -37.16 34.10 -1.37
C PHE A 307 -38.58 33.60 -1.24
N THR A 308 -38.76 32.51 -0.51
CA THR A 308 -40.06 31.92 -0.21
C THR A 308 -40.19 31.74 1.30
N GLY A 309 -41.35 32.06 1.86
CA GLY A 309 -41.63 31.91 3.29
C GLY A 309 -41.25 33.11 4.17
N ASN A 310 -40.51 34.10 3.65
CA ASN A 310 -40.20 35.32 4.39
C ASN A 310 -41.43 36.23 4.54
N ARG A 311 -41.83 36.50 5.79
CA ARG A 311 -42.92 37.45 6.12
C ARG A 311 -42.42 38.72 6.83
N ALA A 312 -41.39 38.58 7.67
CA ALA A 312 -40.85 39.68 8.48
C ALA A 312 -39.96 40.66 7.68
N PHE A 313 -39.24 40.17 6.66
CA PHE A 313 -38.33 40.98 5.85
C PHE A 313 -38.60 40.78 4.36
N SER A 314 -38.50 41.86 3.59
CA SER A 314 -38.70 41.83 2.14
C SER A 314 -37.52 41.18 1.41
N ASP A 315 -37.80 40.57 0.25
CA ASP A 315 -36.78 40.01 -0.66
C ASP A 315 -35.67 41.02 -0.95
N LYS A 316 -36.01 42.29 -1.17
CA LYS A 316 -35.02 43.34 -1.46
C LYS A 316 -34.06 43.55 -0.28
N LYS A 317 -34.53 43.44 0.96
CA LYS A 317 -33.69 43.56 2.16
C LYS A 317 -32.77 42.34 2.28
N LEU A 318 -33.29 41.14 2.08
CA LEU A 318 -32.51 39.89 2.14
C LEU A 318 -31.48 39.80 1.01
N LYS A 319 -31.82 40.19 -0.23
CA LYS A 319 -30.89 40.27 -1.36
C LYS A 319 -29.67 41.14 -1.09
N LYS A 320 -29.79 42.21 -0.29
CA LYS A 320 -28.67 43.09 0.05
C LYS A 320 -27.67 42.45 1.02
N LEU A 321 -28.05 41.39 1.72
CA LEU A 321 -27.18 40.66 2.65
C LEU A 321 -26.31 39.61 1.94
N LEU A 322 -26.72 39.20 0.73
CA LEU A 322 -26.02 38.21 -0.07
C LEU A 322 -24.71 38.79 -0.63
N THR A 323 -23.67 37.97 -0.62
CA THR A 323 -22.47 38.18 -1.44
C THR A 323 -22.77 37.87 -2.90
N LEU A 324 -23.58 36.84 -3.16
CA LEU A 324 -24.01 36.45 -4.50
C LEU A 324 -24.98 37.46 -5.09
N SER A 325 -24.88 37.68 -6.39
CA SER A 325 -25.75 38.61 -7.13
C SER A 325 -26.21 38.01 -8.45
N GLU A 326 -27.38 38.44 -8.90
CA GLU A 326 -27.89 38.11 -10.23
C GLU A 326 -27.02 38.78 -11.31
N LYS A 327 -26.90 38.14 -12.47
CA LYS A 327 -26.25 38.73 -13.64
C LYS A 327 -27.14 39.85 -14.19
N THR A 328 -26.59 41.05 -14.27
CA THR A 328 -27.28 42.24 -14.81
C THR A 328 -26.40 42.91 -15.86
N SER A 329 -26.97 43.78 -16.71
CA SER A 329 -26.19 44.58 -17.69
C SER A 329 -25.07 45.41 -17.04
N PHE A 330 -25.19 45.74 -15.76
CA PHE A 330 -24.18 46.47 -14.97
C PHE A 330 -23.10 45.59 -14.30
N THR A 331 -23.13 44.27 -14.51
CA THR A 331 -22.16 43.34 -13.90
C THR A 331 -20.70 43.68 -14.29
N TRP A 332 -20.47 44.31 -15.44
CA TRP A 332 -19.12 44.72 -15.86
C TRP A 332 -18.43 45.76 -14.93
N ILE A 333 -19.17 46.59 -14.21
CA ILE A 333 -18.66 47.80 -13.51
C ILE A 333 -18.44 47.34 -12.09
N LYS A 334 -19.39 46.54 -11.57
CA LYS A 334 -19.22 45.82 -10.32
C LYS A 334 -17.92 45.01 -10.36
N LYS A 335 -17.65 44.28 -11.46
CA LYS A 335 -16.38 43.55 -11.66
C LYS A 335 -15.15 44.48 -11.69
N ALA A 336 -15.24 45.63 -12.35
CA ALA A 336 -14.15 46.63 -12.38
C ALA A 336 -13.87 47.23 -10.99
N THR A 337 -14.90 47.67 -10.26
CA THR A 337 -14.77 48.23 -8.90
C THR A 337 -14.23 47.23 -7.88
N GLN A 338 -14.58 45.95 -8.03
CA GLN A 338 -14.10 44.88 -7.15
C GLN A 338 -12.64 44.51 -7.41
N THR A 339 -12.19 44.63 -8.67
CA THR A 339 -10.77 44.45 -9.03
C THR A 339 -9.90 45.53 -8.37
N VAL A 340 -10.38 46.78 -8.31
CA VAL A 340 -9.69 47.89 -7.62
C VAL A 340 -9.64 47.68 -6.10
N LYS A 341 -10.75 47.27 -5.47
CA LYS A 341 -10.78 46.94 -4.03
C LYS A 341 -9.86 45.76 -3.65
N GLY A 342 -9.66 44.80 -4.55
CA GLY A 342 -8.75 43.66 -4.33
C GLY A 342 -7.28 44.05 -4.18
N PHE A 343 -6.86 45.25 -4.61
CA PHE A 343 -5.53 45.78 -4.34
C PHE A 343 -5.38 46.35 -2.92
N ILE A 344 -6.49 46.65 -2.24
CA ILE A 344 -6.53 47.28 -0.91
C ILE A 344 -6.84 46.25 0.19
N SER A 345 -7.63 45.21 -0.12
CA SER A 345 -7.94 44.13 0.83
C SER A 345 -8.07 42.79 0.12
N PRO A 346 -7.31 41.75 0.53
CA PRO A 346 -7.25 40.45 -0.17
C PRO A 346 -8.39 39.48 0.19
N GLU A 347 -9.55 39.98 0.64
CA GLU A 347 -10.66 39.10 1.02
C GLU A 347 -11.25 38.35 -0.20
N PRO A 348 -11.58 37.06 -0.06
CA PRO A 348 -12.24 36.30 -1.11
C PRO A 348 -13.65 36.85 -1.36
N ALA A 349 -13.81 37.52 -2.49
CA ALA A 349 -15.07 38.11 -2.92
C ALA A 349 -15.66 37.33 -4.10
N ALA A 350 -16.97 37.06 -4.05
CA ALA A 350 -17.68 36.37 -5.12
C ALA A 350 -17.65 37.21 -6.40
N GLU A 351 -17.39 36.57 -7.55
CA GLU A 351 -17.52 37.27 -8.83
C GLU A 351 -18.99 37.67 -9.06
N PRO A 352 -19.30 38.95 -9.35
CA PRO A 352 -20.68 39.39 -9.52
C PRO A 352 -21.39 38.62 -10.63
N GLY A 353 -22.62 38.15 -10.37
CA GLY A 353 -23.39 37.36 -11.33
C GLY A 353 -23.00 35.88 -11.44
N VAL A 354 -21.88 35.44 -10.84
CA VAL A 354 -21.36 34.07 -10.98
C VAL A 354 -21.87 33.20 -9.85
N TYR A 355 -22.33 32.00 -10.19
CA TYR A 355 -22.76 31.04 -9.18
C TYR A 355 -21.55 30.44 -8.46
N SER A 356 -21.62 30.36 -7.13
CA SER A 356 -20.60 29.74 -6.30
C SER A 356 -21.19 29.19 -5.00
N ARG A 357 -21.13 27.87 -4.85
CA ARG A 357 -21.66 27.06 -3.76
C ARG A 357 -21.05 27.44 -2.39
N PRO A 358 -19.73 27.66 -2.22
CA PRO A 358 -19.19 28.16 -0.96
C PRO A 358 -19.79 29.51 -0.53
N PHE A 359 -19.95 30.44 -1.48
CA PHE A 359 -20.56 31.74 -1.19
C PHE A 359 -22.07 31.61 -0.93
N LEU A 360 -22.75 30.67 -1.58
CA LEU A 360 -24.16 30.39 -1.34
C LEU A 360 -24.40 29.97 0.11
N TYR A 361 -23.71 28.94 0.60
CA TYR A 361 -23.88 28.48 1.98
C TYR A 361 -23.51 29.54 3.01
N ARG A 362 -22.44 30.32 2.75
CA ARG A 362 -22.09 31.47 3.60
C ARG A 362 -23.21 32.51 3.64
N ASP A 363 -23.84 32.77 2.49
CA ASP A 363 -24.94 33.71 2.39
C ASP A 363 -26.23 33.19 3.07
N LEU A 364 -26.49 31.88 3.04
CA LEU A 364 -27.60 31.27 3.81
C LEU A 364 -27.40 31.47 5.31
N GLN A 365 -26.19 31.22 5.82
CA GLN A 365 -25.85 31.45 7.22
C GLN A 365 -26.06 32.93 7.60
N ARG A 366 -25.62 33.86 6.74
CA ARG A 366 -25.84 35.31 7.00
C ARG A 366 -27.30 35.68 7.09
N ILE A 367 -28.17 35.06 6.31
CA ILE A 367 -29.61 35.28 6.41
C ILE A 367 -30.11 34.75 7.74
N GLU A 368 -29.72 33.53 8.12
CA GLU A 368 -30.11 32.93 9.40
C GLU A 368 -29.68 33.80 10.59
N ASP A 369 -28.40 34.17 10.64
CA ASP A 369 -27.83 35.05 11.66
C ASP A 369 -28.56 36.41 11.68
N PHE A 370 -28.89 36.96 10.52
CA PHE A 370 -29.64 38.21 10.43
C PHE A 370 -31.02 38.09 11.08
N TYR A 371 -31.75 37.00 10.86
CA TYR A 371 -33.04 36.77 11.49
C TYR A 371 -32.92 36.58 13.02
N GLN A 372 -31.96 35.77 13.47
CA GLN A 372 -31.74 35.52 14.89
C GLN A 372 -31.37 36.81 15.65
N ASN A 373 -30.52 37.64 15.06
CA ASN A 373 -30.15 38.96 15.60
C ASN A 373 -31.31 39.96 15.64
N HIS A 374 -32.43 39.68 14.96
CA HIS A 374 -33.66 40.48 15.02
C HIS A 374 -34.78 39.78 15.80
N GLY A 375 -34.44 38.82 16.67
CA GLY A 375 -35.38 38.19 17.62
C GLY A 375 -36.07 36.92 17.10
N PHE A 376 -35.75 36.46 15.89
CA PHE A 376 -36.31 35.22 15.32
C PHE A 376 -35.39 34.03 15.64
N LEU A 377 -35.37 33.58 16.90
CA LEU A 377 -34.43 32.56 17.39
C LEU A 377 -34.59 31.18 16.71
N GLU A 378 -35.80 30.85 16.27
CA GLU A 378 -36.09 29.58 15.58
C GLU A 378 -35.99 29.69 14.06
N ALA A 379 -35.58 30.84 13.52
CA ALA A 379 -35.44 31.00 12.08
C ALA A 379 -34.38 30.04 11.53
N ARG A 380 -34.75 29.30 10.49
CA ARG A 380 -33.87 28.41 9.73
C ARG A 380 -33.99 28.71 8.26
N VAL A 381 -32.88 28.63 7.54
CA VAL A 381 -32.86 28.76 6.08
C VAL A 381 -32.78 27.38 5.45
N GLY A 382 -33.78 27.03 4.62
CA GLY A 382 -33.82 25.74 3.92
C GLY A 382 -32.78 25.63 2.81
N GLU A 383 -32.60 24.40 2.28
CA GLU A 383 -31.69 24.19 1.15
C GLU A 383 -32.20 24.92 -0.11
N PRO A 384 -31.29 25.59 -0.86
CA PRO A 384 -31.65 26.29 -2.08
C PRO A 384 -32.01 25.30 -3.20
N GLN A 385 -33.11 25.58 -3.90
CA GLN A 385 -33.63 24.78 -5.02
C GLN A 385 -33.11 25.25 -6.38
#